data_AF-A0A7L8SAE0-F1
#
_entry.id   AF-A0A7L8SAE0-F1
#
_cell.length_a   1.000
_cell.length_b   1.000
_cell.length_c   1.000
_cell.angle_alpha   90.00
_cell.angle_beta   90.00
_cell.angle_gamma   90.00
#
_symmetry.space_group_name_H-M   'P 1'
#
loop_
_entity.id
_entity.type
_entity.pdbx_description
1 polymer ?
#
loop_
_entity_poly.entity_id
_entity_poly.type
_entity_poly.pdbx_seq_one_letter_code
_entity_poly.pdbx_strand_id
1 'polypeptide(L)'
;MSLTWWIVTHAAKALLYVWVLRWGGAERIEGTLASGFLSSFAPRWSAEGLKMAALILLVLCAIGFFVGLFVPSLRCWVGGGC
;
A
#
# COMPACT_ATOMS: atom_id res chain seq x y z
N MET A 1 -6.43 -4.61 -17.15
CA MET A 1 -7.07 -3.71 -16.15
C MET A 1 -7.42 -2.36 -16.79
N SER A 2 -8.59 -1.74 -16.53
CA SER A 2 -8.91 -0.40 -17.07
C SER A 2 -8.11 0.70 -16.37
N LEU A 3 -7.89 1.83 -17.04
CA LEU A 3 -7.13 2.97 -16.48
C LEU A 3 -7.77 3.48 -15.18
N THR A 4 -9.09 3.68 -15.19
CA THR A 4 -9.84 4.14 -14.01
C THR A 4 -9.68 3.17 -12.84
N TRP A 5 -9.79 1.86 -13.09
CA TRP A 5 -9.62 0.85 -12.04
C TRP A 5 -8.19 0.81 -11.48
N TRP A 6 -7.20 1.02 -12.35
CA TRP A 6 -5.80 1.13 -11.95
C TRP A 6 -5.52 2.37 -11.09
N ILE A 7 -6.13 3.51 -11.40
CA ILE A 7 -6.05 4.72 -10.58
C ILE A 7 -6.72 4.49 -9.22
N VAL A 8 -7.94 3.94 -9.20
CA VAL A 8 -8.70 3.69 -7.97
C VAL A 8 -7.96 2.74 -7.02
N THR A 9 -7.34 1.69 -7.55
CA THR A 9 -6.56 0.76 -6.72
C THR A 9 -5.31 1.40 -6.11
N HIS A 10 -4.59 2.27 -6.84
CA HIS A 10 -3.47 3.04 -6.28
C HIS A 10 -3.93 4.04 -5.22
N ALA A 11 -5.02 4.75 -5.48
CA ALA A 11 -5.60 5.70 -4.52
C ALA A 11 -6.04 5.00 -3.23
N ALA A 12 -6.71 3.84 -3.33
CA ALA A 12 -7.12 3.06 -2.17
C ALA A 12 -5.92 2.55 -1.34
N LYS A 13 -4.87 2.04 -2.00
CA LYS A 13 -3.62 1.63 -1.32
C LYS A 13 -2.96 2.80 -0.62
N ALA A 14 -2.82 3.93 -1.30
CA ALA A 14 -2.22 5.14 -0.73
C ALA A 14 -3.01 5.63 0.49
N LEU A 15 -4.34 5.67 0.42
CA LEU A 15 -5.21 6.03 1.54
C LEU A 15 -5.02 5.09 2.74
N LEU A 16 -4.93 3.78 2.50
CA LEU A 16 -4.67 2.80 3.55
C LEU A 16 -3.31 3.07 4.23
N TYR A 17 -2.24 3.28 3.46
CA TYR A 17 -0.93 3.57 4.04
C TYR A 17 -0.90 4.91 4.79
N VAL A 18 -1.56 5.95 4.26
CA VAL A 18 -1.69 7.24 4.96
C VAL A 18 -2.49 7.09 6.25
N TRP A 19 -3.56 6.30 6.27
CA TRP A 19 -4.33 6.00 7.47
C TRP A 19 -3.45 5.31 8.54
N VAL A 20 -2.64 4.32 8.13
CA VAL A 20 -1.66 3.66 9.03
C VAL A 20 -0.64 4.68 9.58
N LEU A 21 -0.16 5.60 8.74
CA LEU A 21 0.86 6.59 9.13
C LEU A 21 0.34 7.74 10.00
N ARG A 22 -0.87 8.24 9.75
CA ARG A 22 -1.33 9.54 10.27
C ARG A 22 -2.63 9.52 11.07
N TRP A 23 -3.46 8.48 10.94
CA TRP A 23 -4.80 8.47 11.53
C TRP A 23 -4.99 7.38 12.58
N GLY A 24 -3.90 6.99 13.25
CA GLY A 24 -3.93 6.00 14.32
C GLY A 24 -4.14 4.56 13.81
N GLY A 25 -3.94 4.32 12.51
CA GLY A 25 -4.18 3.01 11.93
C GLY A 25 -3.18 1.96 12.40
N ALA A 26 -1.92 2.35 12.62
CA ALA A 26 -0.88 1.46 13.16
C ALA A 26 -1.27 0.92 14.54
N GLU A 27 -1.70 1.79 15.45
CA GLU A 27 -2.12 1.46 16.81
C GLU A 27 -3.38 0.59 16.82
N ARG A 28 -4.25 0.72 15.81
CA ARG A 28 -5.46 -0.10 15.68
C ARG A 28 -5.21 -1.52 15.17
N ILE A 29 -4.13 -1.73 14.40
CA ILE A 29 -3.85 -3.03 13.78
C ILE A 29 -2.67 -3.76 14.42
N GLU A 30 -1.92 -3.09 15.30
CA GLU A 30 -0.84 -3.68 16.09
C GLU A 30 -1.32 -4.94 16.83
N GLY A 31 -0.57 -6.04 16.72
CA GLY A 31 -0.92 -7.32 17.34
C GLY A 31 -2.14 -8.03 16.73
N THR A 32 -2.79 -7.47 15.70
CA THR A 32 -3.96 -8.08 15.04
C THR A 32 -3.55 -8.84 13.78
N LEU A 33 -4.38 -9.79 13.34
CA LEU A 33 -4.22 -10.44 12.03
C LEU A 33 -4.39 -9.46 10.86
N ALA A 34 -5.07 -8.32 11.07
CA ALA A 34 -5.28 -7.30 10.03
C ALA A 34 -3.97 -6.63 9.59
N SER A 35 -2.96 -6.56 10.47
CA SER A 35 -1.60 -6.13 10.11
C SER A 35 -0.99 -7.00 9.00
N GLY A 36 -1.43 -8.26 8.88
CA GLY A 36 -1.08 -9.21 7.82
C GLY A 36 -1.25 -8.67 6.39
N PHE A 37 -2.10 -7.66 6.20
CA PHE A 37 -2.26 -6.95 4.93
C PHE A 37 -0.99 -6.22 4.47
N LEU A 38 -0.11 -5.83 5.39
CA LEU A 38 1.17 -5.19 5.09
C LEU A 38 2.27 -6.24 4.85
N SER A 39 2.28 -7.31 5.64
CA SER A 39 3.20 -8.44 5.52
C SER A 39 2.72 -9.60 6.39
N SER A 40 2.98 -10.85 5.99
CA SER A 40 2.72 -12.03 6.83
C SER A 40 3.43 -11.99 8.19
N PHE A 41 4.48 -11.16 8.31
CA PHE A 41 5.22 -10.93 9.54
C PHE A 41 4.81 -9.68 10.30
N ALA A 42 3.87 -8.89 9.77
CA ALA A 42 3.38 -7.69 10.43
C ALA A 42 2.60 -7.90 11.75
N PRO A 43 1.95 -9.06 12.02
CA PRO A 43 1.27 -9.28 13.31
C PRO A 43 2.15 -9.22 14.55
N ARG A 44 3.47 -9.37 14.37
CA ARG A 44 4.48 -9.26 15.43
C ARG A 44 5.19 -7.91 15.45
N TRP A 45 4.82 -6.98 14.57
CA TRP A 45 5.45 -5.66 14.51
C TRP A 45 4.77 -4.71 15.48
N SER A 46 5.57 -3.82 16.08
CA SER A 46 5.06 -2.70 16.84
C SER A 46 4.41 -1.65 15.93
N ALA A 47 3.64 -0.73 16.49
CA ALA A 47 3.05 0.39 15.75
C ALA A 47 4.10 1.17 14.93
N GLU A 48 5.30 1.39 15.47
CA GLU A 48 6.39 2.05 14.75
C GLU A 48 6.90 1.22 13.56
N GLY A 49 7.00 -0.10 13.71
CA GLY A 49 7.34 -1.00 12.60
C GLY A 49 6.29 -0.98 11.49
N LEU A 50 5.01 -0.93 11.86
CA LEU A 50 3.89 -0.82 10.92
C LEU A 50 3.91 0.53 10.18
N LYS A 51 4.21 1.63 10.86
CA LYS A 51 4.38 2.96 10.24
C LYS A 51 5.54 2.96 9.25
N MET A 52 6.69 2.41 9.62
CA MET A 52 7.85 2.32 8.70
C MET A 52 7.53 1.50 7.46
N ALA A 53 6.87 0.35 7.62
CA ALA A 53 6.44 -0.47 6.49
C ALA A 53 5.42 0.25 5.60
N ALA A 54 4.43 0.93 6.19
CA ALA A 54 3.46 1.73 5.44
C ALA A 54 4.13 2.88 4.67
N LEU A 55 5.16 3.52 5.24
CA LEU A 55 5.95 4.55 4.54
C LEU A 55 6.67 3.97 3.31
N ILE A 56 7.36 2.84 3.48
CA ILE A 56 8.06 2.17 2.38
C ILE A 56 7.08 1.80 1.27
N LEU A 57 5.95 1.17 1.65
CA LEU A 57 4.92 0.76 0.70
C LEU A 57 4.25 1.96 0.02
N LEU A 58 4.06 3.08 0.73
CA LEU A 58 3.54 4.31 0.15
C LEU A 58 4.50 4.91 -0.89
N VAL A 59 5.80 4.93 -0.61
CA VAL A 59 6.82 5.38 -1.57
C VAL A 59 6.84 4.48 -2.80
N LEU A 60 6.84 3.15 -2.62
CA LEU A 60 6.77 2.20 -3.73
C LEU A 60 5.48 2.35 -4.55
N CYS A 61 4.34 2.59 -3.88
CA CYS A 61 3.06 2.87 -4.53
C CYS A 61 3.12 4.15 -5.36
N ALA A 62 3.72 5.22 -4.84
CA ALA A 62 3.88 6.48 -5.56
C ALA A 62 4.78 6.32 -6.79
N ILE A 63 5.94 5.68 -6.64
CA ILE A 63 6.85 5.40 -7.75
C ILE A 63 6.15 4.56 -8.82
N GLY A 64 5.49 3.47 -8.41
CA GLY A 64 4.74 2.60 -9.32
C GLY A 64 3.62 3.33 -10.07
N PHE A 65 2.93 4.25 -9.39
CA PHE A 65 1.92 5.11 -10.02
C PHE A 65 2.56 6.04 -11.07
N PHE A 66 3.61 6.77 -10.73
CA PHE A 66 4.26 7.67 -11.69
C PHE A 66 4.80 6.90 -12.89
N VAL A 67 5.52 5.80 -12.68
CA VAL A 67 6.02 4.96 -13.76
C VAL A 67 4.88 4.42 -14.62
N GLY A 68 3.78 3.96 -14.01
CA GLY A 68 2.61 3.47 -14.73
C GLY A 68 1.88 4.55 -15.54
N LEU A 69 1.95 5.83 -15.16
CA LEU A 69 1.41 6.92 -15.98
C LEU A 69 2.15 7.04 -17.32
N PHE A 70 3.49 6.99 -17.28
CA PHE A 70 4.33 7.16 -18.47
C PHE A 70 4.59 5.88 -19.26
N VAL A 71 4.51 4.71 -18.61
CA VAL A 71 4.80 3.40 -19.20
C VAL A 71 3.58 2.47 -19.03
N PRO A 72 2.61 2.50 -19.97
CA PRO A 72 1.36 1.74 -19.85
C PRO A 72 1.54 0.23 -19.71
N SER A 73 2.59 -0.35 -20.30
CA SER A 73 2.88 -1.79 -20.24
C SER A 73 3.16 -2.29 -18.82
N LEU A 74 3.64 -1.43 -17.92
CA LEU A 74 3.93 -1.79 -16.52
C LEU A 74 2.68 -1.80 -15.63
N ARG A 75 1.55 -1.28 -16.10
CA ARG A 75 0.28 -1.29 -15.34
C ARG A 75 -0.21 -2.72 -15.07
N CYS A 76 0.06 -3.64 -15.98
CA CYS A 76 -0.32 -5.06 -15.82
C CYS A 76 0.45 -5.77 -14.71
N TRP A 77 1.72 -5.41 -14.52
CA TRP A 77 2.57 -5.98 -13.48
C TRP A 77 2.19 -5.49 -12.08
N VAL A 78 1.85 -4.21 -11.94
CA VAL A 78 1.51 -3.61 -10.63
C VAL A 78 0.05 -3.89 -10.22
N GLY A 79 -0.83 -4.18 -11.18
CA GLY A 79 -2.24 -4.50 -10.97
C GLY A 79 -2.58 -5.99 -10.89
N GLY A 80 -1.61 -6.89 -11.14
CA GLY A 80 -1.85 -8.34 -11.14
C GLY A 80 -2.76 -8.83 -12.28
N GLY A 81 -2.84 -8.10 -13.39
CA GLY A 81 -3.77 -8.44 -14.47
C GLY A 81 -3.45 -7.75 -15.80
N CYS A 82 -2.69 -8.46 -16.61
CA CYS A 82 -2.97 -8.67 -18.02
C CYS A 82 -3.59 -10.09 -18.09
#